data_AF-A0A7Y0S619-F1
#
_entry.id   AF-A0A7Y0S619-F1
#
_cell.length_a   1.000
_cell.length_b   1.000
_cell.length_c   1.000
_cell.angle_alpha   90.00
_cell.angle_beta   90.00
_cell.angle_gamma   90.00
#
_symmetry.space_group_name_H-M   'P 1'
#
loop_
_entity.id
_entity.type
_entity.pdbx_description
1 polymer ?
#
loop_
_entity_poly.entity_id
_entity_poly.type
_entity_poly.pdbx_seq_one_letter_code
_entity_poly.pdbx_strand_id
1 'polypeptide(L)' 'KATVMTVNGENKVEAKPVKTAEAINSQWRIIDGLNAGDKVITAGLQKVGPGSSVTIQNGEQE' A
#
# COMPACT_ATOMS: atom_id res chain seq x y z
N LYS A 1 -4.63 -9.27 -11.18
CA LYS A 1 -4.70 -9.27 -9.70
C LYS A 1 -3.66 -8.26 -9.23
N ALA A 2 -4.06 -7.21 -8.55
CA ALA A 2 -3.12 -6.21 -8.04
C ALA A 2 -2.63 -6.69 -6.67
N THR A 3 -1.34 -6.51 -6.40
CA THR A 3 -0.77 -6.78 -5.08
C THR A 3 -0.25 -5.46 -4.57
N VAL A 4 -0.73 -5.05 -3.41
CA VAL A 4 -0.31 -3.83 -2.75
C VAL A 4 0.48 -4.22 -1.52
N MET A 5 1.60 -3.51 -1.30
CA MET A 5 2.36 -3.67 -0.08
C MET A 5 1.77 -2.72 0.96
N THR A 6 1.32 -3.29 2.07
CA THR A 6 0.72 -2.58 3.20
C THR A 6 1.62 -2.71 4.42
N VAL A 7 1.54 -1.75 5.32
CA VAL A 7 2.29 -1.76 6.57
C VAL A 7 1.37 -2.08 7.71
N ASN A 8 1.68 -3.15 8.44
CA ASN A 8 0.90 -3.58 9.60
C ASN A 8 1.22 -2.73 10.84
N GLY A 9 0.50 -2.99 11.95
CA GLY A 9 0.67 -2.25 13.21
C GLY A 9 2.07 -2.36 13.84
N GLU A 10 2.87 -3.35 13.43
CA GLU A 10 4.27 -3.53 13.84
C GLU A 10 5.25 -2.80 12.91
N ASN A 11 4.76 -1.93 12.04
CA ASN A 11 5.57 -1.24 11.02
C ASN A 11 6.27 -2.21 10.05
N LYS A 12 5.73 -3.42 9.83
CA LYS A 12 6.29 -4.39 8.88
C LYS A 12 5.54 -4.39 7.56
N VAL A 13 6.30 -4.56 6.47
CA VAL A 13 5.75 -4.71 5.12
C VAL A 13 5.12 -6.08 4.92
N GLU A 14 3.84 -6.09 4.55
CA GLU A 14 3.08 -7.26 4.10
C GLU A 14 2.54 -7.03 2.69
N ALA A 15 2.71 -8.02 1.81
CA ALA A 15 2.13 -7.98 0.48
C ALA A 15 0.73 -8.60 0.52
N LYS A 16 -0.31 -7.79 0.33
CA LYS A 16 -1.70 -8.27 0.26
C LYS A 16 -2.23 -8.19 -1.17
N PRO A 17 -2.88 -9.26 -1.66
CA PRO A 17 -3.62 -9.17 -2.90
C PRO A 17 -4.83 -8.24 -2.67
N VAL A 18 -4.98 -7.24 -3.52
CA VAL A 18 -6.13 -6.33 -3.49
C VAL A 18 -6.89 -6.39 -4.80
N LYS A 19 -8.18 -6.10 -4.73
CA LYS A 19 -9.03 -5.97 -5.90
C LYS A 19 -9.16 -4.48 -6.23
N THR A 20 -8.55 -4.08 -7.33
CA THR A 20 -8.77 -2.78 -7.94
C THR A 20 -9.94 -2.87 -8.92
N ALA A 21 -10.75 -1.82 -8.99
CA ALA A 21 -11.78 -1.66 -10.01
C ALA A 21 -11.21 -0.86 -11.18
N GLU A 22 -11.56 0.41 -11.28
CA GLU A 22 -11.16 1.30 -12.36
C GLU A 22 -10.11 2.29 -11.87
N ALA A 23 -9.11 2.56 -12.71
CA ALA A 23 -8.23 3.69 -12.49
C ALA A 23 -8.99 4.95 -12.95
N ILE A 24 -9.20 5.91 -12.04
CA ILE A 24 -9.87 7.16 -12.35
C ILE A 24 -8.81 8.27 -12.31
N ASN A 25 -8.65 8.98 -13.43
CA ASN A 25 -7.58 9.95 -13.67
C ASN A 25 -6.18 9.33 -13.55
N SER A 26 -5.60 9.35 -12.35
CA SER A 26 -4.29 8.76 -12.03
C SER A 26 -4.32 7.99 -10.71
N GLN A 27 -5.51 7.69 -10.19
CA GLN A 27 -5.71 7.02 -8.92
C GLN A 27 -6.40 5.67 -9.14
N TRP A 28 -5.84 4.63 -8.53
CA TRP A 28 -6.43 3.29 -8.57
C TRP A 28 -7.53 3.18 -7.52
N ARG A 29 -8.78 2.93 -7.95
CA ARG A 29 -9.87 2.66 -7.02
C ARG A 29 -9.77 1.22 -6.51
N ILE A 30 -9.50 1.06 -5.22
CA ILE A 30 -9.51 -0.24 -4.54
C ILE A 30 -10.94 -0.53 -4.08
N ILE A 31 -11.47 -1.69 -4.46
CA ILE A 31 -12.83 -2.13 -4.09
C ILE A 31 -12.84 -3.21 -3.01
N ASP A 32 -11.73 -3.94 -2.85
CA ASP A 32 -11.62 -4.99 -1.85
C ASP A 32 -10.14 -5.26 -1.49
N GLY A 33 -9.89 -5.69 -0.25
CA GLY A 33 -8.56 -6.04 0.24
C GLY A 33 -7.77 -4.90 0.91
N LEU A 34 -8.32 -3.68 0.97
CA LEU A 34 -7.76 -2.56 1.74
C LEU A 34 -8.87 -1.89 2.56
N ASN A 35 -8.59 -1.59 3.83
CA ASN A 35 -9.51 -0.89 4.70
C ASN A 35 -9.14 0.59 4.81
N ALA A 36 -10.11 1.45 5.13
CA ALA A 36 -9.84 2.83 5.48
C ALA A 36 -8.91 2.89 6.71
N GLY A 37 -7.79 3.61 6.59
CA GLY A 37 -6.74 3.69 7.60
C GLY A 37 -5.60 2.68 7.43
N ASP A 38 -5.70 1.76 6.46
CA ASP A 38 -4.59 0.88 6.09
C ASP A 38 -3.51 1.70 5.37
N LYS A 39 -2.25 1.43 5.73
CA LYS A 39 -1.11 2.22 5.28
C LYS A 39 -0.46 1.53 4.09
N VAL A 40 -0.66 2.10 2.91
CA VAL A 40 -0.14 1.58 1.65
C VAL A 40 1.24 2.14 1.34
N ILE A 41 2.12 1.29 0.83
CA ILE A 41 3.43 1.68 0.29
C ILE A 41 3.28 1.98 -1.20
N THR A 42 3.31 3.27 -1.56
CA THR A 42 3.24 3.74 -2.95
C THR A 42 4.60 4.01 -3.57
N ALA A 43 5.63 4.22 -2.75
CA ALA A 43 6.99 4.53 -3.17
C ALA A 43 8.02 3.82 -2.27
N GLY A 44 9.23 3.61 -2.81
CA GLY A 44 10.34 3.04 -2.03
C GLY A 44 10.42 1.52 -2.00
N LEU A 45 9.63 0.79 -2.82
CA LEU A 45 9.76 -0.68 -2.97
C LEU A 45 11.20 -1.14 -3.32
N GLN A 46 11.99 -0.30 -3.98
CA GLN A 46 13.40 -0.58 -4.26
C GLN A 46 14.30 -0.63 -3.00
N LYS A 47 13.84 -0.02 -1.90
CA LYS A 47 14.55 0.05 -0.61
C LYS A 47 13.90 -0.82 0.47
N VAL A 48 12.65 -1.26 0.28
CA VAL A 48 11.87 -1.99 1.29
C VAL A 48 11.48 -3.37 0.74
N GLY A 49 11.99 -4.43 1.38
CA GLY A 49 11.64 -5.81 1.06
C GLY A 49 10.50 -6.34 1.94
N PRO A 50 9.81 -7.42 1.53
CA PRO A 50 8.82 -8.09 2.37
C PRO A 50 9.44 -8.48 3.73
N GLY A 51 8.78 -8.12 4.84
CA GLY A 51 9.29 -8.33 6.20
C GLY A 51 10.22 -7.24 6.76
N SER A 52 10.58 -6.23 5.94
CA SER A 52 11.33 -5.06 6.41
C SER A 52 10.48 -4.18 7.32
N SER A 53 11.10 -3.60 8.35
CA SER A 53 10.47 -2.55 9.15
C SER A 53 10.56 -1.22 8.41
N VAL A 54 9.42 -0.58 8.19
CA VAL A 54 9.30 0.67 7.43
C VAL A 54 8.60 1.72 8.27
N THR A 55 9.13 2.94 8.27
CA THR A 55 8.47 4.07 8.92
C THR A 55 7.58 4.75 7.91
N ILE A 56 6.29 4.81 8.20
CA ILE A 56 5.33 5.51 7.34
C ILE A 56 5.60 7.00 7.46
N GLN A 57 6.14 7.59 6.40
CA GLN A 57 6.12 9.03 6.22
C GLN A 57 4.78 9.38 5.59
N ASN A 58 3.94 10.11 6.34
CA ASN A 58 2.68 10.63 5.85
C ASN A 58 2.97 11.78 4.88
N GLY A 59 3.55 11.44 3.73
CA GLY A 59 3.64 12.36 2.60
C GLY A 59 2.28 12.36 1.95
N GLU A 60 1.46 13.37 2.28
CA GLU A 60 0.36 13.80 1.43
C GLU A 60 0.89 13.84 0.00
N GLN A 61 0.52 12.85 -0.80
CA GLN A 61 0.80 12.85 -2.22
C GLN A 61 -0.22 13.82 -2.82
N GLU A 62 0.17 15.08 -2.92
CA GLU A 62 -0.59 16.14 -3.61
C GLU A 62 -0.79 15.80 -5.10
#